data_AF-A0A3C0ZTB8-F1
#
_entry.id   AF-A0A3C0ZTB8-F1
#
_cell.length_a   1.000
_cell.length_b   1.000
_cell.length_c   1.000
_cell.angle_alpha   90.00
_cell.angle_beta   90.00
_cell.angle_gamma   90.00
#
_symmetry.space_group_name_H-M   'P 1'
#
loop_
_entity.id
_entity.type
_entity.pdbx_description
1 polymer ?
#
loop_
_entity_poly.entity_id
_entity_poly.type
_entity_poly.pdbx_seq_one_letter_code
_entity_poly.pdbx_strand_id
1 'polypeptide(L)' 'MKYDFTSIMDRKGRDAIAVDMIGQPGGFAPEAPAPGFDVIPMWVADMNFPTAPGIIKAIM' A
#
# COMPACT_ATOMS: atom_id res chain seq x y z
N MET A 1 -16.29 -3.71 -20.05
CA MET A 1 -14.92 -3.75 -19.51
C MET A 1 -15.00 -4.19 -18.07
N LYS A 2 -14.22 -5.19 -17.65
CA LYS A 2 -14.19 -5.71 -16.28
C LYS A 2 -12.78 -5.50 -15.73
N TYR A 3 -12.67 -4.84 -14.59
CA TYR A 3 -11.41 -4.69 -13.86
C TYR A 3 -11.44 -5.58 -12.62
N ASP A 4 -10.27 -6.04 -12.20
CA ASP A 4 -10.12 -6.83 -10.99
C ASP A 4 -9.78 -5.91 -9.82
N PHE A 5 -10.73 -5.79 -8.89
CA PHE A 5 -10.58 -5.10 -7.61
C PHE A 5 -10.63 -6.10 -6.44
N THR A 6 -10.48 -7.39 -6.72
CA THR A 6 -10.62 -8.48 -5.73
C THR A 6 -9.29 -9.17 -5.44
N SER A 7 -8.34 -9.14 -6.38
CA SER A 7 -6.99 -9.62 -6.12
C SER A 7 -6.30 -8.81 -5.03
N ILE A 8 -5.73 -9.51 -4.06
CA ILE A 8 -4.90 -8.92 -3.01
C ILE A 8 -3.46 -8.85 -3.53
N MET A 9 -2.91 -7.64 -3.62
CA MET A 9 -1.54 -7.40 -4.06
C MET A 9 -0.59 -7.37 -2.87
N ASP A 10 0.56 -8.05 -2.97
CA ASP A 10 1.68 -7.82 -2.07
C ASP A 10 2.43 -6.56 -2.51
N ARG A 11 2.47 -5.56 -1.62
CA ARG A 11 3.10 -4.26 -1.87
C ARG A 11 4.34 -4.02 -1.01
N LYS A 12 4.73 -4.96 -0.16
CA LYS A 12 5.90 -4.79 0.70
C LYS A 12 7.18 -4.64 -0.14
N GLY A 13 7.99 -3.63 0.16
CA GLY A 13 9.24 -3.36 -0.57
C GLY A 13 9.03 -2.93 -2.02
N ARG A 14 7.83 -2.41 -2.36
CA ARG A 14 7.49 -1.86 -3.68
C ARG A 14 7.30 -0.34 -3.63
N ASP A 15 8.15 0.35 -2.86
CA ASP A 15 8.01 1.77 -2.51
C ASP A 15 6.60 2.11 -1.97
N ALA A 16 6.02 1.22 -1.16
CA ALA A 16 4.68 1.38 -0.63
C ALA A 16 4.74 1.89 0.81
N ILE A 17 4.86 3.21 0.98
CA ILE A 17 5.01 3.83 2.30
C ILE A 17 3.88 3.46 3.28
N ALA A 18 2.68 3.18 2.76
CA ALA A 18 1.54 2.73 3.56
C ALA A 18 1.87 1.46 4.36
N VAL A 19 2.70 0.58 3.81
CA VAL A 19 3.13 -0.69 4.42
C VAL A 19 4.54 -0.55 5.02
N ASP A 20 5.47 0.06 4.28
CA ASP A 20 6.90 -0.04 4.58
C ASP A 20 7.37 0.92 5.69
N MET A 21 6.67 2.03 5.93
CA MET A 21 7.08 3.05 6.90
C MET A 21 6.47 2.89 8.30
N ILE A 22 5.46 2.03 8.48
CA ILE A 22 4.82 1.86 9.79
C ILE A 22 5.83 1.37 10.82
N GLY A 23 5.87 2.04 11.98
CA GLY A 23 6.78 1.70 13.07
C GLY A 23 8.24 2.13 12.86
N GLN A 24 8.56 2.82 11.76
CA GLN A 24 9.89 3.39 11.55
C GLN A 24 10.08 4.68 12.39
N PRO A 25 11.27 4.89 12.98
CA PRO A 25 11.53 6.07 13.80
C PRO A 25 11.64 7.35 12.95
N GLY A 26 11.18 8.48 13.51
CA GLY A 26 11.44 9.82 12.96
C GLY A 26 10.65 10.19 11.70
N GLY A 27 9.60 9.44 11.36
CA GLY A 27 8.75 9.69 10.20
C GLY A 27 7.41 10.35 10.51
N PHE A 28 6.59 10.50 9.47
CA PHE A 28 5.18 10.92 9.51
C PHE A 28 4.21 9.72 9.48
N ALA A 29 4.74 8.50 9.43
CA ALA A 29 3.96 7.27 9.44
C ALA A 29 3.45 6.96 10.86
N PRO A 30 2.36 6.17 10.98
CA PRO A 30 1.93 5.63 12.26
C PRO A 30 3.03 4.83 12.96
N GLU A 31 2.99 4.84 14.28
CA GLU A 31 3.83 3.99 15.12
C GLU A 31 3.48 2.50 14.92
N ALA A 32 4.33 1.63 15.46
CA ALA A 32 4.09 0.19 15.43
C ALA A 32 2.79 -0.18 16.15
N PRO A 33 2.08 -1.24 15.74
CA PRO A 33 0.89 -1.69 16.44
C PRO A 33 1.23 -2.06 17.89
N ALA A 34 0.28 -1.84 18.80
CA ALA A 34 0.43 -2.26 20.19
C ALA A 34 0.58 -3.80 20.27
N PRO A 35 1.21 -4.33 21.33
CA PRO A 35 1.37 -5.78 21.50
C PRO A 35 0.03 -6.53 21.39
N GLY A 36 -0.01 -7.55 20.52
CA GLY A 36 -1.22 -8.34 20.26
C GLY A 36 -2.15 -7.79 19.18
N PHE A 37 -1.79 -6.68 18.51
CA PHE A 37 -2.54 -6.14 17.37
C PHE A 37 -1.82 -6.39 16.05
N ASP A 38 -2.60 -6.72 15.02
CA ASP A 38 -2.13 -6.74 13.64
C ASP A 38 -2.15 -5.33 13.05
N VAL A 39 -1.22 -5.09 12.12
CA VAL A 39 -1.17 -3.82 11.37
C VAL A 39 -2.23 -3.83 10.26
N ILE A 40 -3.02 -2.75 10.16
CA ILE A 40 -3.90 -2.49 9.02
C ILE A 40 -3.47 -1.15 8.39
N PRO A 41 -2.77 -1.15 7.25
CA PRO A 41 -2.13 0.03 6.66
C PRO A 41 -3.12 0.96 5.93
N MET A 42 -4.06 1.56 6.66
CA MET A 42 -5.15 2.39 6.12
C MET A 42 -4.97 3.89 6.46
N TRP A 43 -3.75 4.40 6.29
CA TRP A 43 -3.40 5.77 6.72
C TRP A 43 -2.93 6.68 5.58
N VAL A 44 -2.37 6.11 4.50
CA VAL A 44 -1.99 6.86 3.30
C VAL A 44 -3.19 6.90 2.35
N ALA A 45 -3.43 8.04 1.72
CA ALA A 45 -4.46 8.19 0.69
C ALA A 45 -4.00 7.64 -0.67
N ASP A 46 -3.65 6.34 -0.70
CA ASP A 46 -3.36 5.58 -1.91
C ASP A 46 -4.28 4.35 -2.00
N MET A 47 -4.09 3.50 -3.02
CA MET A 47 -4.95 2.35 -3.27
C MET A 47 -4.15 1.06 -3.47
N ASN A 48 -4.64 -0.05 -2.92
CA ASN A 48 -4.12 -1.40 -3.16
C ASN A 48 -4.73 -2.06 -4.42
N PHE A 49 -4.81 -1.31 -5.52
CA PHE A 49 -5.29 -1.81 -6.81
C PHE A 49 -4.24 -1.57 -7.90
N PRO A 50 -4.18 -2.43 -8.93
CA PRO A 50 -3.29 -2.18 -10.06
C PRO A 50 -3.73 -0.92 -10.80
N THR A 51 -2.77 -0.11 -11.22
CA THR A 51 -3.04 1.03 -12.09
C THR A 51 -3.73 0.58 -13.38
N ALA A 52 -4.63 1.40 -13.91
CA ALA A 52 -5.38 1.06 -15.12
C ALA A 52 -4.45 0.70 -16.29
N PRO A 53 -4.74 -0.37 -17.08
CA PRO A 53 -3.84 -0.85 -18.13
C PRO A 53 -3.46 0.19 -19.19
N GLY A 54 -4.36 1.15 -19.49
CA GLY A 54 -4.08 2.23 -20.44
C GLY A 54 -2.97 3.17 -19.96
N ILE A 55 -2.89 3.42 -18.64
CA ILE A 55 -1.84 4.24 -18.04
C ILE A 55 -0.52 3.49 -18.05
N ILE A 56 -0.52 2.21 -17.67
CA ILE A 56 0.67 1.35 -17.71
C ILE A 56 1.28 1.33 -19.13
N LYS A 57 0.46 1.14 -20.16
CA LYS A 57 0.90 1.16 -21.57
C LYS A 57 1.47 2.50 -22.04
N ALA A 58 1.10 3.61 -21.40
CA ALA A 58 1.59 4.93 -21.77
C ALA A 58 2.94 5.27 -21.11
N ILE A 59 3.32 4.54 -20.05
CA ILE A 59 4.57 4.73 -19.31
C ILE A 59 5.67 3.76 -19.78
N MET A 60 5.29 2.61 -20.36
CA MET A 60 6.19 1.61 -20.96
C MET A 60 6.61 1.98 -22.38
#